data_AF-A0A914UQB5-F1
#
_entry.id   AF-A0A914UQB5-F1
#
_cell.length_a   1.000
_cell.length_b   1.000
_cell.length_c   1.000
_cell.angle_alpha   90.00
_cell.angle_beta   90.00
_cell.angle_gamma   90.00
#
_symmetry.space_group_name_H-M   'P 1'
#
loop_
_entity.id
_entity.type
_entity.pdbx_description
1 polymer ?
#
loop_
_entity_poly.entity_id
_entity_poly.type
_entity_poly.pdbx_seq_one_letter_code
_entity_poly.pdbx_strand_id
1 'polypeptide(L)'
;MSNPNDCYFFHDVDTIPESGILTYCCSSNSVIHYASARSTREFTMGYEGYFGGVVAATTSQFRRANGFSNGFWGWGAEDDEFRERVLASGQRISRIPLAEGRYLVFDHSRDKSNYNERLKKVKEVSKVWKQDGLNSAKYSVDAILDKTYYTEIQVRFY
;
A
#
# COMPACT_ATOMS: atom_id res chain seq x y z
N MET A 1 10.67 18.90 8.79
CA MET A 1 10.03 18.57 7.49
C MET A 1 10.63 17.26 7.02
N SER A 2 9.84 16.25 6.66
CA SER A 2 10.35 14.96 6.16
C SER A 2 11.13 15.16 4.86
N ASN A 3 12.21 14.39 4.66
CA ASN A 3 13.04 14.51 3.48
C ASN A 3 12.28 13.91 2.27
N PRO A 4 12.19 14.61 1.12
CA PRO A 4 11.41 14.15 -0.04
C PRO A 4 11.87 12.80 -0.61
N ASN A 5 13.08 12.37 -0.25
CA ASN A 5 13.68 11.11 -0.66
C ASN A 5 13.62 10.01 0.41
N ASP A 6 13.04 10.29 1.59
CA ASP A 6 12.75 9.23 2.57
C ASP A 6 11.83 8.20 1.92
N CYS A 7 12.08 6.93 2.21
CA CYS A 7 11.37 5.80 1.64
C CYS A 7 10.37 5.23 2.65
N TYR A 8 9.11 5.11 2.23
CA TYR A 8 8.07 4.44 3.00
C TYR A 8 7.75 3.08 2.39
N PHE A 9 7.62 2.09 3.27
CA PHE A 9 7.08 0.78 2.94
C PHE A 9 5.73 0.63 3.65
N PHE A 10 4.69 0.37 2.86
CA PHE A 10 3.38 -0.04 3.35
C PHE A 10 3.37 -1.57 3.28
N HIS A 11 3.27 -2.21 4.43
CA HIS A 11 3.57 -3.63 4.59
C HIS A 11 2.51 -4.31 5.46
N ASP A 12 1.83 -5.29 4.89
CA ASP A 12 0.93 -6.15 5.67
C ASP A 12 1.73 -6.94 6.71
N VAL A 13 1.29 -6.89 7.97
CA VAL A 13 1.99 -7.52 9.11
C VAL A 13 2.05 -9.05 9.03
N ASP A 14 1.15 -9.64 8.26
CA ASP A 14 1.01 -11.08 8.04
C ASP A 14 1.73 -11.55 6.76
N THR A 15 2.56 -10.71 6.17
CA THR A 15 3.38 -11.07 5.01
C THR A 15 4.86 -11.01 5.34
N ILE A 16 5.63 -11.96 4.83
CA ILE A 16 7.09 -11.97 4.97
C ILE A 16 7.75 -12.40 3.64
N PRO A 17 8.87 -11.78 3.25
CA PRO A 17 9.59 -12.20 2.04
C PRO A 17 10.15 -13.61 2.24
N GLU A 18 9.97 -14.48 1.24
CA GLU A 18 10.51 -15.85 1.26
C GLU A 18 12.04 -15.84 1.13
N SER A 19 12.59 -14.83 0.45
CA SER A 19 14.03 -14.68 0.20
C SER A 19 14.65 -13.58 1.06
N GLY A 20 15.67 -13.93 1.84
CA GLY A 20 16.42 -12.98 2.68
C GLY A 20 17.34 -12.02 1.91
N ILE A 21 17.45 -12.16 0.58
CA ILE A 21 18.27 -11.27 -0.26
C ILE A 21 17.50 -10.05 -0.79
N LEU A 22 16.17 -10.03 -0.61
CA LEU A 22 15.33 -8.96 -1.11
C LEU A 22 15.59 -7.67 -0.33
N THR A 23 16.33 -6.75 -0.95
CA THR A 23 16.67 -5.47 -0.33
C THR A 23 15.51 -4.50 -0.43
N TYR A 24 15.14 -3.91 0.71
CA TYR A 24 14.07 -2.92 0.80
C TYR A 24 14.64 -1.53 0.49
N CYS A 25 14.39 -1.05 -0.72
CA CYS A 25 14.73 0.29 -1.16
C CYS A 25 13.64 0.90 -2.05
N CYS A 26 13.57 2.24 -2.08
CA CYS A 26 12.73 2.94 -3.04
C CYS A 26 13.50 3.21 -4.33
N SER A 27 12.76 3.37 -5.42
CA SER A 27 13.25 3.93 -6.69
C SER A 27 12.83 5.39 -6.78
N SER A 28 13.70 6.26 -7.28
CA SER A 28 13.31 7.64 -7.61
C SER A 28 12.40 7.71 -8.84
N ASN A 29 12.46 6.70 -9.71
CA ASN A 29 11.78 6.67 -11.01
C ASN A 29 10.37 6.08 -10.96
N SER A 30 10.05 5.30 -9.95
CA SER A 30 8.78 4.57 -9.85
C SER A 30 8.41 4.20 -8.42
N VAL A 31 7.10 4.05 -8.18
CA VAL A 31 6.58 3.36 -7.01
C VAL A 31 6.75 1.86 -7.23
N ILE A 32 7.24 1.12 -6.23
CA ILE A 32 7.60 -0.28 -6.38
C ILE A 32 6.58 -1.16 -5.66
N HIS A 33 6.05 -2.15 -6.38
CA HIS A 33 5.30 -3.25 -5.77
C HIS A 33 6.22 -4.45 -5.50
N TYR A 34 6.36 -4.78 -4.21
CA TYR A 34 7.27 -5.80 -3.70
C TYR A 34 6.63 -7.19 -3.63
N ALA A 35 5.42 -7.30 -3.08
CA ALA A 35 4.74 -8.58 -2.86
C ALA A 35 4.07 -9.14 -4.12
N SER A 36 4.81 -9.24 -5.22
CA SER A 36 4.27 -9.56 -6.54
C SER A 36 3.79 -11.01 -6.71
N ALA A 37 4.28 -11.93 -5.89
CA ALA A 37 3.93 -13.35 -5.87
C ALA A 37 3.68 -13.81 -4.43
N ARG A 38 2.49 -14.32 -4.13
CA ARG A 38 2.11 -14.72 -2.75
C ARG A 38 1.83 -16.22 -2.63
N SER A 39 2.17 -16.83 -1.50
CA SER A 39 1.92 -18.25 -1.21
C SER A 39 0.45 -18.65 -1.37
N THR A 40 -0.48 -17.76 -0.97
CA THR A 40 -1.94 -17.95 -1.11
C THR A 40 -2.44 -18.01 -2.55
N ARG A 41 -1.58 -17.72 -3.52
CA ARG A 41 -1.85 -17.81 -4.97
C ARG A 41 -0.80 -18.67 -5.68
N GLU A 42 -0.18 -19.60 -4.95
CA GLU A 42 0.86 -20.49 -5.51
C GLU A 42 2.00 -19.70 -6.18
N PHE A 43 2.30 -18.51 -5.64
CA PHE A 43 3.30 -17.57 -6.16
C PHE A 43 3.06 -17.09 -7.60
N THR A 44 1.80 -17.10 -8.02
CA THR A 44 1.36 -16.48 -9.27
C THR A 44 0.74 -15.12 -9.01
N MET A 45 0.71 -14.27 -10.05
CA MET A 45 0.00 -12.99 -9.96
C MET A 45 -1.50 -13.25 -10.06
N GLY A 46 -2.26 -12.86 -9.03
CA GLY A 46 -3.69 -13.12 -8.98
C GLY A 46 -4.49 -12.41 -10.09
N TYR A 47 -4.07 -11.19 -10.46
CA TYR A 47 -4.60 -10.39 -11.58
C TYR A 47 -3.62 -9.27 -11.93
N GLU A 48 -3.66 -8.76 -13.16
CA GLU A 48 -2.69 -7.77 -13.68
C GLU A 48 -2.58 -6.49 -12.83
N GLY A 49 -3.71 -6.02 -12.31
CA GLY A 49 -3.80 -4.82 -11.47
C GLY A 49 -3.33 -5.00 -10.03
N TYR A 50 -2.96 -6.21 -9.59
CA TYR A 50 -2.70 -6.47 -8.17
C TYR A 50 -1.55 -5.61 -7.61
N PHE A 51 -1.82 -4.89 -6.51
CA PHE A 51 -0.89 -3.91 -5.92
C PHE A 51 -0.85 -3.92 -4.38
N GLY A 52 -1.34 -4.98 -3.74
CA GLY A 52 -1.39 -5.10 -2.28
C GLY A 52 -0.21 -5.85 -1.65
N GLY A 53 -0.25 -6.04 -0.33
CA GLY A 53 0.80 -6.75 0.42
C GLY A 53 1.94 -5.83 0.82
N VAL A 54 2.84 -5.50 -0.12
CA VAL A 54 4.00 -4.64 0.15
C VAL A 54 4.27 -3.67 -0.98
N VAL A 55 4.18 -2.36 -0.69
CA VAL A 55 4.43 -1.28 -1.65
C VAL A 55 5.43 -0.29 -1.08
N ALA A 56 6.38 0.17 -1.91
CA ALA A 56 7.38 1.15 -1.56
C ALA A 56 7.22 2.43 -2.37
N ALA A 57 7.23 3.58 -1.69
CA ALA A 57 7.17 4.91 -2.31
C ALA A 57 8.06 5.90 -1.57
N THR A 58 8.73 6.79 -2.30
CA THR A 58 9.39 7.93 -1.67
C THR A 58 8.34 8.91 -1.11
N THR A 59 8.74 9.76 -0.16
CA THR A 59 7.89 10.84 0.36
C THR A 59 7.30 11.69 -0.76
N SER A 60 8.11 12.04 -1.76
CA SER A 60 7.64 12.82 -2.91
C SER A 60 6.63 12.04 -3.77
N GLN A 61 6.86 10.76 -4.04
CA GLN A 61 5.95 9.92 -4.80
C GLN A 61 4.60 9.75 -4.10
N PHE A 62 4.62 9.45 -2.80
CA PHE A 62 3.43 9.29 -1.98
C PHE A 62 2.60 10.58 -1.94
N ARG A 63 3.25 11.73 -1.75
CA ARG A 63 2.58 13.04 -1.77
C ARG A 63 1.99 13.40 -3.13
N ARG A 64 2.68 13.09 -4.24
CA ARG A 64 2.15 13.33 -5.60
C ARG A 64 0.87 12.55 -5.89
N ALA A 65 0.71 11.38 -5.29
CA ALA A 65 -0.50 10.58 -5.37
C ALA A 65 -1.59 11.01 -4.36
N ASN A 66 -1.36 12.05 -3.56
CA ASN A 66 -2.20 12.42 -2.41
C ASN A 66 -2.40 11.27 -1.42
N GLY A 67 -1.42 10.37 -1.26
CA GLY A 67 -1.53 9.19 -0.40
C GLY A 67 -2.70 8.24 -0.73
N PHE A 68 -3.02 7.36 0.21
CA PHE A 68 -4.18 6.47 0.13
C PHE A 68 -5.50 7.21 0.34
N SER A 69 -6.60 6.64 -0.16
CA SER A 69 -7.96 7.10 0.16
C SER A 69 -8.31 6.90 1.63
N ASN A 70 -9.07 7.83 2.23
CA ASN A 70 -9.66 7.64 3.56
C ASN A 70 -11.06 6.97 3.51
N GLY A 71 -11.53 6.61 2.31
CA GLY A 71 -12.88 6.10 2.06
C GLY A 71 -13.04 4.57 2.11
N PHE A 72 -11.96 3.84 2.42
CA PHE A 72 -11.94 2.38 2.46
C PHE A 72 -11.95 1.87 3.92
N TRP A 73 -13.14 1.60 4.43
CA TRP A 73 -13.34 1.02 5.77
C TRP A 73 -13.66 -0.47 5.66
N GLY A 74 -12.79 -1.33 6.20
CA GLY A 74 -12.82 -2.78 6.00
C GLY A 74 -11.93 -3.26 4.85
N TRP A 75 -12.00 -4.55 4.52
CA TRP A 75 -11.02 -5.21 3.65
C TRP A 75 -11.20 -4.93 2.14
N GLY A 76 -10.11 -4.57 1.46
CA GLY A 76 -9.94 -4.71 0.01
C GLY A 76 -10.20 -3.48 -0.86
N ALA A 77 -9.54 -3.51 -2.03
CA ALA A 77 -9.55 -2.55 -3.13
C ALA A 77 -8.94 -1.15 -2.84
N GLU A 78 -8.49 -0.89 -1.62
CA GLU A 78 -7.69 0.28 -1.25
C GLU A 78 -6.34 0.30 -1.96
N ASP A 79 -5.70 -0.86 -2.10
CA ASP A 79 -4.42 -0.99 -2.82
C ASP A 79 -4.60 -0.74 -4.32
N ASP A 80 -5.69 -1.28 -4.89
CA ASP A 80 -6.08 -1.07 -6.28
C ASP A 80 -6.40 0.41 -6.53
N GLU A 81 -7.04 1.08 -5.57
CA GLU A 81 -7.32 2.51 -5.63
C GLU A 81 -6.04 3.35 -5.60
N PHE A 82 -5.12 3.03 -4.69
CA PHE A 82 -3.82 3.70 -4.62
C PHE A 82 -2.98 3.50 -5.88
N ARG A 83 -3.02 2.30 -6.48
CA ARG A 83 -2.41 2.05 -7.81
C ARG A 83 -2.91 3.04 -8.84
N GLU A 84 -4.23 3.24 -8.94
CA GLU A 84 -4.82 4.17 -9.89
C GLU A 84 -4.41 5.63 -9.60
N ARG A 85 -4.23 6.01 -8.33
CA ARG A 85 -3.70 7.35 -7.96
C ARG A 85 -2.27 7.55 -8.41
N VAL A 86 -1.42 6.53 -8.27
CA VAL A 86 -0.04 6.59 -8.76
C VAL A 86 -0.02 6.82 -10.27
N LEU A 87 -0.86 6.11 -11.03
CA LEU A 87 -0.97 6.31 -12.48
C LEU A 87 -1.59 7.67 -12.84
N ALA A 88 -2.66 8.09 -12.15
CA ALA A 88 -3.34 9.36 -12.39
C ALA A 88 -2.47 10.60 -12.05
N SER A 89 -1.48 10.44 -11.17
CA SER A 89 -0.47 11.46 -10.87
C SER A 89 0.71 11.46 -11.85
N GLY A 90 0.62 10.69 -12.94
CA GLY A 90 1.64 10.63 -13.99
C GLY A 90 2.89 9.84 -13.60
N GLN A 91 2.81 9.05 -12.53
CA GLN A 91 3.93 8.27 -12.03
C GLN A 91 3.95 6.87 -12.63
N ARG A 92 5.10 6.21 -12.55
CA ARG A 92 5.29 4.84 -13.03
C ARG A 92 5.25 3.87 -11.86
N ILE A 93 4.77 2.66 -12.15
CA ILE A 93 4.83 1.53 -11.25
C ILE A 93 5.86 0.53 -11.77
N SER A 94 6.75 0.10 -10.90
CA SER A 94 7.64 -1.04 -11.13
C SER A 94 7.23 -2.18 -10.21
N ARG A 95 7.49 -3.42 -10.64
CA ARG A 95 7.15 -4.61 -9.88
C ARG A 95 8.39 -5.46 -9.75
N ILE A 96 8.66 -5.96 -8.54
CA ILE A 96 9.71 -6.95 -8.34
C ILE A 96 9.35 -8.21 -9.16
N PRO A 97 10.30 -8.78 -9.93
CA PRO A 97 10.05 -9.99 -10.71
C PRO A 97 9.43 -11.10 -9.85
N LEU A 98 8.52 -11.90 -10.40
CA LEU A 98 7.78 -12.91 -9.64
C LEU A 98 8.68 -13.94 -8.92
N ALA A 99 9.88 -14.20 -9.46
CA ALA A 99 10.86 -15.09 -8.85
C ALA A 99 11.49 -14.50 -7.57
N GLU A 100 11.58 -13.17 -7.47
CA GLU A 100 12.19 -12.44 -6.36
C GLU A 100 11.16 -11.89 -5.38
N GLY A 101 9.98 -11.49 -5.88
CA GLY A 101 8.90 -10.89 -5.11
C GLY A 101 7.99 -11.92 -4.45
N ARG A 102 8.55 -13.04 -4.00
CA ARG A 102 7.84 -14.15 -3.35
C ARG A 102 7.65 -13.87 -1.87
N TYR A 103 6.40 -13.87 -1.42
CA TYR A 103 6.02 -13.63 -0.04
C TYR A 103 5.17 -14.78 0.50
N LEU A 104 5.47 -15.18 1.73
CA LEU A 104 4.60 -16.04 2.52
C LEU A 104 3.55 -15.15 3.20
N VAL A 105 2.31 -15.62 3.20
CA VAL A 105 1.18 -14.96 3.86
C VAL A 105 0.71 -15.87 4.98
N PHE A 106 0.62 -15.34 6.20
CA PHE A 106 0.07 -16.05 7.35
C PHE A 106 -1.47 -16.04 7.31
N ASP A 107 -2.08 -17.09 7.86
CA ASP A 107 -3.53 -17.25 7.83
C ASP A 107 -4.25 -16.17 8.65
N HIS A 108 -5.28 -15.58 8.04
CA HIS A 108 -6.16 -14.61 8.69
C HIS A 108 -7.60 -14.73 8.16
N SER A 109 -8.57 -14.39 9.00
CA SER A 109 -9.97 -14.24 8.57
C SER A 109 -10.16 -12.90 7.86
N ARG A 110 -10.94 -12.88 6.78
CA ARG A 110 -11.37 -11.64 6.12
C ARG A 110 -12.73 -11.21 6.65
N ASP A 111 -12.97 -9.89 6.62
CA ASP A 111 -14.32 -9.39 6.87
C ASP A 111 -15.28 -9.75 5.71
N LYS A 112 -16.58 -9.46 5.89
CA LYS A 112 -17.63 -9.76 4.90
C LYS A 112 -17.80 -8.65 3.86
N SER A 113 -16.80 -7.81 3.66
CA SER A 113 -16.97 -6.67 2.76
C SER A 113 -17.06 -7.07 1.29
N ASN A 114 -17.83 -6.28 0.54
CA ASN A 114 -18.14 -6.58 -0.86
C ASN A 114 -17.08 -5.97 -1.79
N TYR A 115 -16.08 -6.76 -2.17
CA TYR A 115 -15.01 -6.33 -3.07
C TYR A 115 -15.53 -5.72 -4.39
N ASN A 116 -16.59 -6.30 -5.00
CA ASN A 116 -17.16 -5.79 -6.25
C ASN A 116 -17.77 -4.39 -6.12
N GLU A 117 -18.34 -4.08 -4.97
CA GLU A 117 -18.84 -2.73 -4.68
C GLU A 117 -17.69 -1.74 -4.52
N ARG A 118 -16.61 -2.16 -3.87
CA ARG A 118 -15.41 -1.33 -3.66
C ARG A 118 -14.66 -1.04 -4.96
N LEU A 119 -14.67 -1.97 -5.92
CA LEU A 119 -14.16 -1.73 -7.27
C LEU A 119 -14.88 -0.58 -7.99
N LYS A 120 -16.12 -0.23 -7.60
CA LYS A 120 -16.78 0.97 -8.12
C LYS A 120 -16.08 2.25 -7.64
N LYS A 121 -15.63 2.29 -6.38
CA LYS A 121 -14.84 3.41 -5.83
C LYS A 121 -13.50 3.57 -6.57
N VAL A 122 -12.83 2.45 -6.90
CA VAL A 122 -11.58 2.47 -7.70
C VAL A 122 -11.81 3.16 -9.06
N LYS A 123 -12.95 2.94 -9.71
CA LYS A 123 -13.28 3.59 -10.99
C LYS A 123 -13.53 5.10 -10.87
N GLU A 124 -13.77 5.59 -9.66
CA GLU A 124 -14.04 7.01 -9.39
C GLU A 124 -12.79 7.80 -9.03
N VAL A 125 -11.62 7.13 -8.91
CA VAL A 125 -10.33 7.73 -8.55
C VAL A 125 -10.11 9.06 -9.26
N SER A 126 -10.21 9.08 -10.59
CA SER A 126 -9.95 10.27 -11.43
C SER A 126 -10.74 11.52 -11.02
N LYS A 127 -11.88 11.35 -10.35
CA LYS A 127 -12.75 12.42 -9.86
C LYS A 127 -12.40 12.86 -8.44
N VAL A 128 -12.02 11.92 -7.57
CA VAL A 128 -11.99 12.13 -6.10
C VAL A 128 -10.59 12.23 -5.50
N TRP A 129 -9.55 11.69 -6.16
CA TRP A 129 -8.23 11.49 -5.55
C TRP A 129 -7.51 12.77 -5.10
N LYS A 130 -7.86 13.92 -5.69
CA LYS A 130 -7.32 15.24 -5.29
C LYS A 130 -8.01 15.84 -4.06
N GLN A 131 -9.21 15.36 -3.72
CA GLN A 131 -10.03 15.87 -2.63
C GLN A 131 -10.00 14.95 -1.40
N ASP A 132 -9.83 13.65 -1.63
CA ASP A 132 -9.70 12.65 -0.57
C ASP A 132 -8.29 12.04 -0.57
N GLY A 133 -7.60 12.11 0.56
CA GLY A 133 -6.34 11.42 0.78
C GLY A 133 -5.53 12.05 1.92
N LEU A 134 -4.21 12.18 1.72
CA LEU A 134 -3.31 12.78 2.70
C LEU A 134 -3.73 14.20 3.12
N ASN A 135 -4.28 14.98 2.18
CA ASN A 135 -4.75 16.34 2.44
C ASN A 135 -6.07 16.43 3.23
N SER A 136 -6.82 15.34 3.36
CA SER A 136 -8.12 15.30 4.02
C SER A 136 -8.19 14.33 5.20
N ALA A 137 -7.11 13.60 5.47
CA ALA A 137 -7.01 12.63 6.56
C ALA A 137 -7.28 13.31 7.91
N LYS A 138 -8.31 12.85 8.62
CA LYS A 138 -8.69 13.35 9.95
C LYS A 138 -8.44 12.28 11.00
N TYR A 139 -7.51 12.57 11.89
CA TYR A 139 -7.17 11.70 13.00
C TYR A 139 -6.55 12.50 14.15
N SER A 140 -6.51 11.90 15.33
CA SER A 140 -5.66 12.31 16.44
C SER A 140 -4.71 11.17 16.81
N VAL A 141 -3.61 11.54 17.44
CA VAL A 141 -2.67 10.58 18.04
C VAL A 141 -3.01 10.49 19.52
N ASP A 142 -3.47 9.31 19.94
CA ASP A 142 -3.81 9.02 21.33
C ASP A 142 -2.55 8.68 22.15
N ALA A 143 -1.61 7.92 21.56
CA ALA A 143 -0.35 7.55 22.19
C ALA A 143 0.76 7.25 21.18
N ILE A 144 2.01 7.48 21.60
CA ILE A 144 3.23 7.03 20.92
C ILE A 144 4.01 6.20 21.93
N LEU A 145 4.21 4.92 21.65
CA LEU A 145 4.89 3.98 22.54
C LEU A 145 6.13 3.42 21.85
N ASP A 146 7.30 3.83 22.32
CA ASP A 146 8.56 3.26 21.86
C ASP A 146 8.76 1.87 22.47
N LYS A 147 8.80 0.84 21.63
CA LYS A 147 9.10 -0.55 22.01
C LYS A 147 10.51 -0.90 21.53
N THR A 148 11.03 -2.03 22.02
CA THR A 148 12.38 -2.50 21.70
C THR A 148 12.63 -2.64 20.20
N TYR A 149 11.63 -3.05 19.41
CA TYR A 149 11.78 -3.37 17.99
C TYR A 149 10.93 -2.52 17.04
N TYR A 150 10.03 -1.70 17.57
CA TYR A 150 9.13 -0.88 16.77
C TYR A 150 8.57 0.28 17.61
N THR A 151 8.05 1.32 16.95
CA THR A 151 7.23 2.35 17.60
C THR A 151 5.78 2.08 17.29
N GLU A 152 4.95 1.99 18.32
CA GLU A 152 3.50 1.85 18.19
C GLU A 152 2.86 3.24 18.23
N ILE A 153 2.07 3.59 17.22
CA ILE A 153 1.32 4.84 17.17
C ILE A 153 -0.18 4.50 17.24
N GLN A 154 -0.81 4.84 18.36
CA GLN A 154 -2.24 4.62 18.55
C GLN A 154 -3.00 5.85 18.06
N VAL A 155 -3.90 5.65 17.11
CA VAL A 155 -4.63 6.73 16.42
C VAL A 155 -6.14 6.57 16.52
N ARG A 156 -6.84 7.70 16.53
CA ARG A 156 -8.30 7.77 16.44
C ARG A 156 -8.70 8.56 15.22
N PHE A 157 -9.46 7.95 14.32
CA PHE A 157 -9.99 8.58 13.11
C PHE A 157 -11.32 9.32 13.39
N TYR A 158 -11.61 10.36 12.62
CA TYR A 158 -12.83 11.19 12.73
C TYR A 158 -13.51 11.43 11.38
#